data_AF-A0A9X3I9E1-F1
#
_entry.id   AF-A0A9X3I9E1-F1
#
_cell.length_a   1.000
_cell.length_b   1.000
_cell.length_c   1.000
_cell.angle_alpha   90.00
_cell.angle_beta   90.00
_cell.angle_gamma   90.00
#
_symmetry.space_group_name_H-M   'P 1'
#
loop_
_entity.id
_entity.type
_entity.pdbx_description
1 polymer ?
#
loop_
_entity_poly.entity_id
_entity_poly.type
_entity_poly.pdbx_seq_one_letter_code
_entity_poly.pdbx_strand_id
1 'polypeptide(L)'
;MLALSSVLLLVFSSRFIVPAVPIILAVIVVIVTKTQRTLINKKATAIYELTEGVVKIEGTISAPKTFETPYFKQQCIAYTYKEGNITYDSDTGSEHVNSTLEKEEFQDFYLNNSTGRIKVMITKLNLALLPAKTDTLHSVKYAVDDIRYTERTLKNGDLISVLGYAIKNAHHEFELREQGDKPLVIATPAVEDKTRKAFKVLKDLLPYLILMYVGVNYFLFAPMKIQIMESEVFPYFAIFGMPILAIILSVIGNRMDGFAKLFFTHLAGICFSVLFLSFPLICLFYLIKLEFTRIFCIWVTIFICTTIAFLMNHRKLDGYFSKEELT
;
A
#
# COMPACT_ATOMS: atom_id res chain seq x y z
N MET A 1 10.93 14.40 -30.01
CA MET A 1 9.46 14.29 -29.82
C MET A 1 8.87 13.12 -30.61
N LEU A 2 9.12 13.00 -31.93
CA LEU A 2 8.62 11.88 -32.76
C LEU A 2 9.09 10.49 -32.31
N ALA A 3 10.37 10.34 -31.93
CA ALA A 3 10.89 9.06 -31.42
C ALA A 3 10.31 8.66 -30.05
N LEU A 4 9.97 9.64 -29.20
CA LEU A 4 9.33 9.38 -27.91
C LEU A 4 7.87 8.96 -28.10
N SER A 5 7.18 9.60 -29.06
CA SER A 5 5.80 9.28 -29.44
C SER A 5 5.68 7.90 -30.11
N SER A 6 6.62 7.53 -30.98
CA SER A 6 6.64 6.20 -31.61
C SER A 6 6.96 5.09 -30.62
N VAL A 7 7.87 5.30 -29.68
CA VAL A 7 8.14 4.37 -28.57
C VAL A 7 6.92 4.25 -27.65
N LEU A 8 6.23 5.35 -27.34
CA LEU A 8 4.99 5.30 -26.56
C LEU A 8 3.91 4.47 -27.27
N LEU A 9 3.68 4.71 -28.56
CA LEU A 9 2.71 3.97 -29.37
C LEU A 9 3.04 2.47 -29.47
N LEU A 10 4.33 2.12 -29.55
CA LEU A 10 4.80 0.73 -29.53
C LEU A 10 4.58 0.07 -28.17
N VAL A 11 4.85 0.77 -27.08
CA VAL A 11 4.63 0.31 -25.70
C VAL A 11 3.14 0.12 -25.39
N PHE A 12 2.28 0.97 -25.96
CA PHE A 12 0.82 0.86 -25.85
C PHE A 12 0.18 -0.06 -26.91
N SER A 13 0.98 -0.73 -27.75
CA SER A 13 0.49 -1.84 -28.55
C SER A 13 0.17 -3.03 -27.64
N SER A 14 -0.91 -3.73 -27.99
CA SER A 14 -1.57 -4.70 -27.12
C SER A 14 -0.71 -5.91 -26.71
N ARG A 15 0.39 -6.16 -27.43
CA ARG A 15 1.38 -7.21 -27.09
C ARG A 15 2.54 -6.73 -26.21
N PHE A 16 2.89 -5.44 -26.24
CA PHE A 16 3.99 -4.88 -25.45
C PHE A 16 3.53 -4.24 -24.14
N ILE A 17 2.22 -4.02 -23.99
CA ILE A 17 1.64 -3.54 -22.73
C ILE A 17 1.86 -4.53 -21.57
N VAL A 18 1.85 -5.83 -21.86
CA VAL A 18 2.01 -6.91 -20.86
C VAL A 18 3.39 -6.89 -20.18
N PRO A 19 4.51 -6.80 -20.91
CA PRO A 19 5.82 -6.57 -20.28
C PRO A 19 5.96 -5.19 -19.64
N ALA A 20 5.41 -4.14 -20.26
CA ALA A 20 5.67 -2.77 -19.84
C ALA A 20 4.97 -2.40 -18.52
N VAL A 21 3.70 -2.77 -18.35
CA VAL A 21 2.89 -2.35 -17.20
C VAL A 21 3.48 -2.76 -15.85
N PRO A 22 3.91 -4.01 -15.62
CA PRO A 22 4.52 -4.40 -14.34
C PRO A 22 5.79 -3.60 -14.01
N ILE A 23 6.61 -3.28 -15.01
CA ILE A 23 7.82 -2.45 -14.82
C ILE A 23 7.44 -1.02 -14.45
N ILE A 24 6.50 -0.41 -15.18
CA ILE A 24 6.03 0.94 -14.90
C ILE A 24 5.45 1.02 -13.48
N LEU A 25 4.61 0.06 -13.09
CA LEU A 25 4.06 -0.02 -11.74
C LEU A 25 5.16 -0.16 -10.68
N ALA A 26 6.16 -1.01 -10.91
CA ALA A 26 7.29 -1.15 -9.99
C ALA A 26 8.06 0.18 -9.82
N VAL A 27 8.31 0.91 -10.90
CA VAL A 27 8.96 2.24 -10.85
C VAL A 27 8.11 3.25 -10.09
N ILE A 28 6.80 3.30 -10.37
CA ILE A 28 5.87 4.19 -9.64
C ILE A 28 5.89 3.88 -8.15
N VAL A 29 5.79 2.60 -7.77
CA VAL A 29 5.85 2.17 -6.36
C VAL A 29 7.16 2.59 -5.71
N VAL A 30 8.31 2.43 -6.39
CA VAL A 30 9.61 2.86 -5.85
C VAL A 30 9.66 4.37 -5.61
N ILE A 31 9.11 5.17 -6.53
CA ILE A 31 9.07 6.64 -6.41
C ILE A 31 8.14 7.06 -5.29
N VAL A 32 6.90 6.57 -5.28
CA VAL A 32 5.86 6.95 -4.31
C VAL A 32 6.24 6.52 -2.89
N THR A 33 6.89 5.36 -2.73
CA THR A 33 7.26 4.84 -1.40
C THR A 33 8.63 5.31 -0.90
N LYS A 34 9.36 6.15 -1.66
CA LYS A 34 10.72 6.62 -1.32
C LYS A 34 10.81 7.13 0.12
N THR A 35 9.90 8.03 0.50
CA THR A 35 9.88 8.66 1.81
C THR A 35 9.59 7.67 2.94
N GLN A 36 8.61 6.78 2.76
CA GLN A 36 8.29 5.72 3.74
C GLN A 36 9.48 4.76 3.92
N ARG A 37 10.17 4.39 2.83
CA ARG A 37 11.37 3.56 2.88
C ARG A 37 12.50 4.26 3.64
N THR A 38 12.72 5.54 3.39
CA THR A 38 13.72 6.33 4.13
C THR A 38 13.42 6.35 5.62
N LEU A 39 12.16 6.62 6.00
CA LEU A 39 11.73 6.62 7.41
C LEU A 39 11.98 5.28 8.11
N ILE A 40 11.62 4.16 7.47
CA ILE A 40 11.72 2.82 8.09
C ILE A 40 13.17 2.32 8.16
N ASN A 41 14.00 2.64 7.17
CA ASN A 41 15.39 2.20 7.10
C ASN A 41 16.33 3.06 7.95
N LYS A 42 15.97 4.33 8.21
CA LYS A 42 16.77 5.21 9.08
C LYS A 42 16.58 4.77 10.54
N LYS A 43 17.69 4.56 11.25
CA LYS A 43 17.67 4.33 12.70
C LYS A 43 17.37 5.65 13.42
N ALA A 44 16.68 5.57 14.56
CA ALA A 44 16.49 6.72 15.41
C ALA A 44 17.86 7.22 15.91
N THR A 45 18.06 8.54 15.86
CA THR A 45 19.27 9.22 16.33
C THR A 45 19.01 9.76 17.73
N ALA A 46 19.96 9.59 18.65
CA ALA A 46 19.86 10.22 19.96
C ALA A 46 19.98 11.74 19.84
N ILE A 47 19.17 12.49 20.59
CA ILE A 47 19.10 13.95 20.50
C ILE A 47 20.44 14.60 20.90
N TYR A 48 21.14 14.04 21.89
CA TYR A 48 22.46 14.53 22.31
C TYR A 48 23.59 14.25 21.29
N GLU A 49 23.37 13.37 20.30
CA GLU A 49 24.33 12.99 19.25
C GLU A 49 24.03 13.67 17.90
N LEU A 50 23.16 14.67 17.89
CA LEU A 50 22.72 15.31 16.66
C LEU A 50 23.86 16.00 15.91
N THR A 51 23.87 15.77 14.60
CA THR A 51 24.66 16.50 13.61
C THR A 51 23.72 17.06 12.56
N GLU A 52 24.16 18.07 11.82
CA GLU A 52 23.35 18.62 10.73
C GLU A 52 23.14 17.56 9.66
N GLY A 53 21.89 17.40 9.21
CA GLY A 53 21.57 16.32 8.29
C GLY A 53 20.16 15.79 8.43
N VAL A 54 19.82 14.83 7.57
CA VAL A 54 18.56 14.08 7.69
C VAL A 54 18.68 13.10 8.84
N VAL A 55 17.83 13.26 9.85
CA VAL A 55 17.77 12.42 11.05
C VAL A 55 16.35 11.93 11.30
N LYS A 56 16.25 10.85 12.05
CA LYS A 56 14.97 10.31 12.54
C LYS A 56 14.99 10.41 14.05
N ILE A 57 14.00 11.07 14.65
CA ILE A 57 13.84 11.15 16.10
C ILE A 57 12.55 10.46 16.49
N GLU A 58 12.61 9.61 17.50
CA GLU A 58 11.44 9.01 18.13
C GLU A 58 11.25 9.62 19.52
N GLY A 59 10.03 10.05 19.83
CA GLY A 59 9.76 10.71 21.10
C GLY A 59 8.29 11.04 21.30
N THR A 60 8.00 11.52 22.50
CA THR A 60 6.67 11.95 22.91
C THR A 60 6.47 13.43 22.58
N ILE A 61 5.27 13.75 22.08
CA ILE A 61 4.92 15.12 21.69
C ILE A 61 4.63 15.98 22.92
N SER A 62 5.17 17.20 22.91
CA SER A 62 4.81 18.26 23.86
C SER A 62 4.69 19.60 23.14
N ALA A 63 3.52 20.24 23.26
CA ALA A 63 3.24 21.54 22.68
C ALA A 63 2.39 22.40 23.63
N PRO A 64 2.54 23.74 23.59
CA PRO A 64 1.95 24.63 24.58
C PRO A 64 0.46 24.87 24.38
N LYS A 65 -0.02 24.92 23.13
CA LYS A 65 -1.45 25.13 22.83
C LYS A 65 -2.11 23.82 22.43
N THR A 66 -3.42 23.75 22.55
CA THR A 66 -4.23 22.70 21.94
C THR A 66 -5.33 23.32 21.10
N PHE A 67 -5.72 22.61 20.06
CA PHE A 67 -6.83 22.89 19.17
C PHE A 67 -7.89 21.82 19.35
N GLU A 68 -9.12 22.15 18.97
CA GLU A 68 -10.23 21.21 18.97
C GLU A 68 -10.67 20.93 17.53
N THR A 69 -10.79 19.65 17.17
CA THR A 69 -11.17 19.32 15.79
C THR A 69 -12.62 19.70 15.47
N PRO A 70 -12.92 20.09 14.21
CA PRO A 70 -14.24 20.62 13.85
C PRO A 70 -15.41 19.67 14.12
N TYR A 71 -15.27 18.38 13.78
CA TYR A 71 -16.36 17.40 13.85
C TYR A 71 -16.21 16.46 15.06
N PHE A 72 -15.08 15.78 15.20
CA PHE A 72 -14.89 14.80 16.29
C PHE A 72 -14.59 15.42 17.67
N LYS A 73 -14.47 16.75 17.77
CA LYS A 73 -14.22 17.50 19.01
C LYS A 73 -13.01 16.99 19.79
N GLN A 74 -11.95 16.61 19.07
CA GLN A 74 -10.74 16.06 19.68
C GLN A 74 -9.75 17.15 20.02
N GLN A 75 -9.26 17.16 21.26
CA GLN A 75 -8.12 17.99 21.65
C GLN A 75 -6.84 17.45 20.99
N CYS A 76 -6.13 18.30 20.27
CA CYS A 76 -4.95 17.95 19.48
C CYS A 76 -4.00 19.16 19.35
N ILE A 77 -2.77 18.92 18.89
CA ILE A 77 -1.77 19.96 18.60
C ILE A 77 -1.62 20.25 17.11
N ALA A 78 -2.15 19.37 16.27
CA ALA A 78 -2.27 19.56 14.84
C ALA A 78 -3.37 18.64 14.30
N TYR A 79 -4.11 19.10 13.30
CA TYR A 79 -5.08 18.28 12.60
C TYR A 79 -5.21 18.63 11.12
N THR A 80 -5.57 17.63 10.33
CA THR A 80 -6.17 17.80 9.01
C THR A 80 -7.59 17.26 9.07
N TYR A 81 -8.57 18.08 8.69
CA TYR A 81 -9.99 17.75 8.61
C TYR A 81 -10.45 17.87 7.16
N LYS A 82 -11.17 16.85 6.70
CA LYS A 82 -11.82 16.84 5.39
C LYS A 82 -13.28 16.44 5.56
N GLU A 83 -14.14 17.17 4.89
CA GLU A 83 -15.55 16.85 4.70
C GLU A 83 -15.77 16.65 3.20
N GLY A 84 -16.49 15.59 2.84
CA GLY A 84 -16.81 15.35 1.45
C GLY A 84 -18.12 14.61 1.27
N ASN A 85 -18.83 14.97 0.21
CA ASN A 85 -20.05 14.30 -0.20
C ASN A 85 -19.69 12.97 -0.84
N ILE A 86 -20.37 11.90 -0.43
CA ILE A 86 -20.28 10.59 -1.04
C ILE A 86 -21.32 10.56 -2.16
N THR A 87 -20.81 10.59 -3.38
CA THR A 87 -21.58 10.26 -4.57
C THR A 87 -21.40 8.78 -4.86
N TYR A 88 -22.49 8.12 -5.24
CA TYR A 88 -22.48 6.74 -5.68
C TYR A 88 -22.57 6.72 -7.19
N ASP A 89 -21.60 6.09 -7.84
CA ASP A 89 -21.68 5.84 -9.28
C ASP A 89 -22.84 4.86 -9.54
N SER A 90 -23.82 5.29 -10.33
CA SER A 90 -25.01 4.50 -10.66
C SER A 90 -24.70 3.21 -11.41
N ASP A 91 -23.56 3.17 -12.12
CA ASP A 91 -23.21 2.07 -13.01
C ASP A 91 -22.34 1.03 -12.30
N THR A 92 -21.46 1.48 -11.41
CA THR A 92 -20.49 0.62 -10.72
C THR A 92 -20.82 0.39 -9.24
N GLY A 93 -21.71 1.20 -8.66
CA GLY A 93 -21.98 1.22 -7.23
C GLY A 93 -20.80 1.69 -6.38
N SER A 94 -19.77 2.25 -7.02
CA SER A 94 -18.54 2.68 -6.34
C SER A 94 -18.73 4.03 -5.62
N GLU A 95 -18.12 4.16 -4.44
CA GLU A 95 -18.15 5.39 -3.65
C GLU A 95 -17.10 6.38 -4.13
N HIS A 96 -17.54 7.60 -4.46
CA HIS A 96 -16.66 8.73 -4.73
C HIS A 96 -16.90 9.83 -3.70
N VAL A 97 -15.84 10.13 -2.94
CA VAL A 97 -15.85 11.23 -1.96
C VAL A 97 -15.35 12.49 -2.63
N ASN A 98 -16.25 13.42 -2.90
CA ASN A 98 -15.90 14.75 -3.38
C ASN A 98 -15.66 15.66 -2.18
N SER A 99 -14.39 15.99 -1.92
CA SER A 99 -13.98 16.87 -0.82
C SER A 99 -14.59 18.26 -1.04
N THR A 100 -15.45 18.68 -0.13
CA THR A 100 -16.14 19.99 -0.17
C THR A 100 -15.48 21.00 0.75
N LEU A 101 -14.85 20.54 1.83
CA LEU A 101 -14.17 21.40 2.79
C LEU A 101 -12.92 20.71 3.33
N GLU A 102 -11.80 21.43 3.28
CA GLU A 102 -10.55 21.03 3.91
C GLU A 102 -10.13 22.11 4.91
N LYS A 103 -9.80 21.69 6.14
CA LYS A 103 -9.27 22.55 7.20
C LYS A 103 -8.01 21.93 7.77
N GLU A 104 -7.01 22.76 8.02
CA GLU A 104 -5.79 22.37 8.69
C GLU A 104 -5.43 23.41 9.75
N GLU A 105 -4.93 22.93 10.88
CA GLU A 105 -4.42 23.78 11.95
C GLU A 105 -3.28 23.05 12.64
N PHE A 106 -2.19 23.75 12.90
CA PHE A 106 -0.98 23.17 13.47
C PHE A 106 -0.12 24.23 14.15
N GLN A 107 0.83 23.77 14.94
CA GLN A 107 1.87 24.59 15.55
C GLN A 107 3.18 23.80 15.62
N ASP A 108 4.26 24.52 15.85
CA ASP A 108 5.52 23.90 16.26
C ASP A 108 5.34 23.15 17.59
N PHE A 109 6.08 22.08 17.76
CA PHE A 109 6.04 21.26 18.96
C PHE A 109 7.43 20.75 19.33
N TYR A 110 7.54 20.08 20.46
CA TYR A 110 8.76 19.45 20.93
C TYR A 110 8.60 17.94 20.95
N LEU A 111 9.68 17.25 20.60
CA LEU A 111 9.84 15.83 20.88
C LEU A 111 10.70 15.66 22.12
N ASN A 112 10.19 14.87 23.06
CA ASN A 112 10.88 14.51 24.29
C ASN A 112 11.13 13.01 24.32
N ASN A 113 12.37 12.60 24.60
CA ASN A 113 12.73 11.23 24.89
C ASN A 113 13.84 11.18 25.94
N SER A 114 14.35 9.99 26.28
CA SER A 114 15.43 9.82 27.26
C SER A 114 16.75 10.50 26.88
N THR A 115 16.92 10.86 25.61
CA THR A 115 18.16 11.43 25.05
C THR A 115 18.12 12.96 24.97
N GLY A 116 16.96 13.59 25.25
CA GLY A 116 16.83 15.04 25.29
C GLY A 116 15.49 15.56 24.79
N ARG A 117 15.50 16.84 24.41
CA ARG A 117 14.35 17.57 23.87
C ARG A 117 14.78 18.31 22.61
N ILE A 118 13.99 18.21 21.54
CA ILE A 118 14.22 18.93 20.28
C ILE A 118 12.94 19.59 19.78
N LYS A 119 13.07 20.80 19.24
CA LYS A 119 11.98 21.52 18.60
C LYS A 119 11.77 21.01 17.18
N VAL A 120 10.51 20.81 16.81
CA VAL A 120 10.06 20.47 15.45
C VAL A 120 9.31 21.67 14.89
N MET A 121 9.86 22.25 13.82
CA MET A 121 9.29 23.37 13.08
C MET A 121 8.42 22.85 11.94
N ILE A 122 7.13 23.09 12.00
CA ILE A 122 6.20 22.67 10.94
C ILE A 122 6.00 23.84 9.97
N THR A 123 6.42 23.66 8.72
CA THR A 123 6.15 24.58 7.60
C THR A 123 4.88 24.20 6.84
N LYS A 124 4.66 22.89 6.69
CA LYS A 124 3.52 22.30 6.01
C LYS A 124 3.06 21.07 6.77
N LEU A 125 1.75 20.97 7.00
CA LEU A 125 1.18 19.83 7.69
C LEU A 125 1.05 18.64 6.75
N ASN A 126 1.80 17.56 7.01
CA ASN A 126 1.63 16.30 6.31
C ASN A 126 1.44 15.15 7.31
N LEU A 127 0.17 14.83 7.56
CA LEU A 127 -0.23 13.76 8.47
C LEU A 127 -0.60 12.47 7.73
N ALA A 128 -0.22 12.30 6.46
CA ALA A 128 -0.68 11.16 5.64
C ALA A 128 -0.30 9.78 6.21
N LEU A 129 0.78 9.70 7.01
CA LEU A 129 1.23 8.48 7.68
C LEU A 129 0.65 8.31 9.10
N LEU A 130 -0.40 9.06 9.43
CA LEU A 130 -1.17 8.87 10.65
C LEU A 130 -2.52 8.19 10.35
N PRO A 131 -3.05 7.42 11.32
CA PRO A 131 -4.37 6.82 11.18
C PRO A 131 -5.43 7.91 10.96
N ALA A 132 -6.33 7.64 10.02
CA ALA A 132 -7.49 8.49 9.78
C ALA A 132 -8.67 7.99 10.61
N LYS A 133 -9.35 8.92 11.29
CA LYS A 133 -10.66 8.69 11.88
C LYS A 133 -11.72 9.14 10.89
N THR A 134 -12.68 8.27 10.61
CA THR A 134 -13.74 8.54 9.62
C THR A 134 -15.11 8.27 10.21
N ASP A 135 -16.08 9.10 9.84
CA ASP A 135 -17.50 8.91 10.15
C ASP A 135 -18.32 9.32 8.94
N THR A 136 -19.42 8.61 8.69
CA THR A 136 -20.28 8.83 7.53
C THR A 136 -21.70 9.07 8.01
N LEU A 137 -22.21 10.28 7.79
CA LEU A 137 -23.61 10.60 8.05
C LEU A 137 -24.43 10.21 6.83
N HIS A 138 -25.26 9.20 7.01
CA HIS A 138 -26.18 8.72 5.99
C HIS A 138 -27.43 9.60 5.94
N SER A 139 -27.76 10.11 4.75
CA SER A 139 -28.99 10.86 4.53
C SER A 139 -30.15 9.91 4.24
N VAL A 140 -31.25 10.05 4.99
CA VAL A 140 -32.51 9.31 4.73
C VAL A 140 -33.33 9.98 3.61
N LYS A 141 -32.97 11.20 3.20
CA LYS A 141 -33.70 11.95 2.16
C LYS A 141 -33.27 11.49 0.77
N TYR A 142 -34.26 11.25 -0.09
CA TYR A 142 -34.05 10.92 -1.49
C TYR A 142 -33.21 11.99 -2.20
N ALA A 143 -32.20 11.56 -2.97
CA ALA A 143 -31.30 12.41 -3.76
C ALA A 143 -30.47 13.42 -2.94
N VAL A 144 -30.12 13.09 -1.70
CA VAL A 144 -29.13 13.84 -0.91
C VAL A 144 -27.96 12.92 -0.63
N ASP A 145 -26.77 13.36 -1.04
CA ASP A 145 -25.53 12.61 -0.83
C ASP A 145 -25.22 12.42 0.67
N ASP A 146 -24.62 11.29 1.01
CA ASP A 146 -24.06 11.06 2.33
C ASP A 146 -22.85 11.96 2.55
N ILE A 147 -22.54 12.30 3.80
CA ILE A 147 -21.38 13.17 4.11
C ILE A 147 -20.36 12.37 4.90
N ARG A 148 -19.12 12.32 4.41
CA ARG A 148 -17.98 11.69 5.07
C ARG A 148 -17.07 12.73 5.71
N TYR A 149 -16.87 12.56 7.01
CA TYR A 149 -15.91 13.31 7.81
C TYR A 149 -14.65 12.49 7.99
N THR A 150 -13.50 13.06 7.69
CA THR A 150 -12.18 12.42 7.85
C THR A 150 -11.24 13.33 8.61
N GLU A 151 -10.67 12.85 9.70
CA GLU A 151 -9.69 13.59 10.50
C GLU A 151 -8.41 12.78 10.71
N ARG A 152 -7.28 13.48 10.70
CA ARG A 152 -6.00 12.98 11.24
C ARG A 152 -5.49 13.99 12.24
N THR A 153 -5.03 13.52 13.40
CA THR A 153 -4.64 14.37 14.52
C THR A 153 -3.31 13.96 15.11
N LEU A 154 -2.57 14.92 15.66
CA LEU A 154 -1.46 14.71 16.59
C LEU A 154 -1.83 15.24 17.97
N LYS A 155 -1.53 14.52 19.04
CA LYS A 155 -1.88 14.91 20.41
C LYS A 155 -0.65 14.98 21.30
N ASN A 156 -0.75 15.80 22.35
CA ASN A 156 0.25 15.80 23.41
C ASN A 156 0.33 14.40 24.04
N GLY A 157 1.56 13.92 24.27
CA GLY A 157 1.82 12.59 24.81
C GLY A 157 1.89 11.47 23.76
N ASP A 158 1.50 11.70 22.51
CA ASP A 158 1.61 10.68 21.46
C ASP A 158 3.09 10.33 21.23
N LEU A 159 3.38 9.02 21.18
CA LEU A 159 4.68 8.51 20.75
C LEU A 159 4.72 8.48 19.21
N ILE A 160 5.61 9.28 18.62
CA ILE A 160 5.78 9.37 17.18
C ILE A 160 7.24 9.27 16.77
N SER A 161 7.45 8.96 15.49
CA SER A 161 8.72 9.14 14.83
C SER A 161 8.65 10.25 13.80
N VAL A 162 9.66 11.12 13.82
CA VAL A 162 9.81 12.26 12.90
C VAL A 162 11.10 12.12 12.12
N LEU A 163 10.98 12.02 10.80
CA LEU A 163 12.10 12.16 9.87
C LEU A 163 12.14 13.62 9.41
N GLY A 164 13.25 14.29 9.62
CA GLY A 164 13.43 15.69 9.25
C GLY A 164 14.89 16.07 9.08
N TYR A 165 15.15 17.33 8.69
CA TYR A 165 16.50 17.86 8.63
C TYR A 165 16.84 18.58 9.92
N ALA A 166 17.85 18.09 10.64
CA ALA A 166 18.43 18.77 11.78
C ALA A 166 19.33 19.91 11.30
N ILE A 167 19.10 21.11 11.84
CA ILE A 167 19.90 22.30 11.58
C ILE A 167 20.11 23.06 12.87
N LYS A 168 21.25 23.74 13.01
CA LYS A 168 21.47 24.66 14.13
C LYS A 168 20.77 25.99 13.91
N ASN A 169 20.08 26.48 14.94
CA ASN A 169 19.54 27.83 14.96
C ASN A 169 20.62 28.86 15.34
N ALA A 170 20.24 30.14 15.44
CA ALA A 170 21.14 31.22 15.84
C ALA A 170 21.76 31.01 17.23
N HIS A 171 21.08 30.28 18.11
CA HIS A 171 21.52 29.95 19.47
C HIS A 171 22.35 28.65 19.55
N HIS A 172 22.74 28.09 18.40
CA HIS A 172 23.51 26.84 18.30
C HIS A 172 22.75 25.60 18.81
N GLU A 173 21.44 25.69 18.97
CA GLU A 173 20.57 24.56 19.31
C GLU A 173 20.05 23.90 18.03
N PHE A 174 19.88 22.57 18.08
CA PHE A 174 19.32 21.85 16.93
C PHE A 174 17.80 21.95 16.89
N GLU A 175 17.27 22.18 15.69
CA GLU A 175 15.84 22.12 15.39
C GLU A 175 15.61 21.19 14.19
N LEU A 176 14.48 20.50 14.18
CA LEU A 176 14.05 19.69 13.04
C LEU A 176 13.11 20.50 12.17
N ARG A 177 13.39 20.56 10.86
CA ARG A 177 12.53 21.21 9.88
C ARG A 177 12.56 20.54 8.52
N GLU A 178 11.63 20.94 7.66
CA GLU A 178 11.69 20.67 6.23
C GLU A 178 12.84 21.49 5.59
N GLN A 179 13.56 20.91 4.63
CA GLN A 179 14.62 21.63 3.91
C GLN A 179 14.64 21.25 2.42
N GLY A 180 14.13 22.15 1.57
CA GLY A 180 14.05 21.92 0.13
C GLY A 180 13.24 20.65 -0.17
N ASP A 181 13.86 19.72 -0.89
CA ASP A 181 13.32 18.42 -1.28
C ASP A 181 13.42 17.34 -0.18
N LYS A 182 13.81 17.71 1.05
CA LYS A 182 13.84 16.83 2.23
C LYS A 182 12.59 17.09 3.09
N PRO A 183 11.57 16.22 3.02
CA PRO A 183 10.31 16.46 3.72
C PRO A 183 10.45 16.23 5.23
N LEU A 184 9.62 16.94 6.01
CA LEU A 184 9.31 16.59 7.38
C LEU A 184 8.19 15.54 7.39
N VAL A 185 8.45 14.37 7.96
CA VAL A 185 7.54 13.23 7.90
C VAL A 185 7.26 12.75 9.31
N ILE A 186 5.99 12.62 9.64
CA ILE A 186 5.52 12.21 10.97
C ILE A 186 4.75 10.89 10.83
N ALA A 187 5.15 9.88 11.59
CA ALA A 187 4.49 8.58 11.61
C ALA A 187 4.40 8.03 13.04
N THR A 188 3.47 7.12 13.27
CA THR A 188 3.41 6.35 14.52
C THR A 188 4.21 5.05 14.42
N PRO A 189 4.70 4.50 15.55
CA PRO A 189 5.35 3.18 15.56
C PRO A 189 4.51 2.09 14.92
N ALA A 190 3.18 2.13 15.11
CA ALA A 190 2.26 1.17 14.50
C ALA A 190 2.25 1.23 12.96
N VAL A 191 2.28 2.44 12.39
CA VAL A 191 2.34 2.61 10.93
C VAL A 191 3.70 2.19 10.39
N GLU A 192 4.78 2.49 11.10
CA GLU A 192 6.11 2.02 10.72
C GLU A 192 6.22 0.49 10.75
N ASP A 193 5.72 -0.17 11.79
CA ASP A 193 5.73 -1.63 11.90
C ASP A 193 4.93 -2.27 10.77
N LYS A 194 3.70 -1.80 10.54
CA LYS A 194 2.87 -2.27 9.42
C LYS A 194 3.58 -2.13 8.08
N THR A 195 4.23 -0.99 7.85
CA THR A 195 4.93 -0.73 6.59
C THR A 195 6.20 -1.57 6.47
N ARG A 196 6.94 -1.78 7.58
CA ARG A 196 8.11 -2.68 7.65
C ARG A 196 7.71 -4.12 7.32
N LYS A 197 6.60 -4.61 7.89
CA LYS A 197 6.03 -5.93 7.60
C LYS A 197 5.65 -6.05 6.13
N ALA A 198 4.97 -5.04 5.55
CA ALA A 198 4.64 -5.02 4.13
C ALA A 198 5.88 -5.10 3.23
N PHE A 199 6.96 -4.36 3.52
CA PHE A 199 8.20 -4.45 2.76
C PHE A 199 8.92 -5.80 2.92
N LYS A 200 8.86 -6.42 4.11
CA LYS A 200 9.40 -7.78 4.31
C LYS A 200 8.64 -8.80 3.47
N VAL A 201 7.31 -8.75 3.48
CA VAL A 201 6.44 -9.58 2.63
C VAL A 201 6.79 -9.40 1.15
N LEU A 202 6.87 -8.15 0.68
CA LEU A 202 7.22 -7.86 -0.71
C LEU A 202 8.60 -8.41 -1.07
N LYS A 203 9.61 -8.25 -0.19
CA LYS A 203 10.96 -8.77 -0.40
C LYS A 203 10.97 -10.29 -0.53
N ASP A 204 10.20 -10.99 0.30
CA ASP A 204 10.14 -12.45 0.29
C ASP A 204 9.38 -12.99 -0.94
N LEU A 205 8.37 -12.25 -1.43
CA LEU A 205 7.61 -12.60 -2.63
C LEU A 205 8.29 -12.16 -3.95
N LEU A 206 9.21 -11.20 -3.91
CA LEU A 206 9.85 -10.61 -5.09
C LEU A 206 10.49 -11.64 -6.05
N PRO A 207 11.23 -12.68 -5.60
CA PRO A 207 11.81 -13.66 -6.51
C PRO A 207 10.76 -14.39 -7.35
N TYR A 208 9.58 -14.67 -6.77
CA TYR A 208 8.48 -15.35 -7.45
C TYR A 208 7.75 -14.42 -8.41
N LEU A 209 7.64 -13.13 -8.07
CA LEU A 209 7.13 -12.12 -9.00
C LEU A 209 8.06 -11.94 -10.21
N ILE A 210 9.38 -11.97 -10.00
CA ILE A 210 10.37 -11.94 -11.10
C ILE A 210 10.26 -13.21 -11.95
N LEU A 211 10.21 -14.38 -11.33
CA LEU A 211 10.06 -15.65 -12.04
C LEU A 211 8.77 -15.68 -12.87
N MET A 212 7.66 -15.24 -12.29
CA MET A 212 6.37 -15.10 -12.97
C MET A 212 6.47 -14.12 -14.14
N TYR A 213 7.06 -12.95 -13.94
CA TYR A 213 7.27 -11.97 -15.01
C TYR A 213 8.07 -12.56 -16.18
N VAL A 214 9.18 -13.24 -15.90
CA VAL A 214 10.00 -13.89 -16.93
C VAL A 214 9.22 -14.99 -17.64
N GLY A 215 8.51 -15.84 -16.91
CA GLY A 215 7.73 -16.94 -17.48
C GLY A 215 6.56 -16.46 -18.36
N VAL A 216 5.80 -15.46 -17.90
CA VAL A 216 4.71 -14.85 -18.69
C VAL A 216 5.25 -14.28 -20.00
N ASN A 217 6.34 -13.52 -19.94
CA ASN A 217 6.95 -12.93 -21.14
C ASN A 217 7.56 -14.00 -22.06
N TYR A 218 8.16 -15.05 -21.50
CA TYR A 218 8.66 -16.16 -22.28
C TYR A 218 7.54 -16.79 -23.12
N PHE A 219 6.41 -17.16 -22.54
CA PHE A 219 5.29 -17.76 -23.28
C PHE A 219 4.56 -16.77 -24.21
N LEU A 220 4.62 -15.48 -23.91
CA LEU A 220 4.06 -14.44 -24.77
C LEU A 220 4.83 -14.32 -26.09
N PHE A 221 6.16 -14.41 -26.07
CA PHE A 221 7.01 -14.18 -27.25
C PHE A 221 7.63 -15.44 -27.85
N ALA A 222 7.72 -16.55 -27.11
CA ALA A 222 8.34 -17.76 -27.60
C ALA A 222 7.57 -18.35 -28.79
N PRO A 223 8.26 -18.88 -29.82
CA PRO A 223 7.62 -19.67 -30.85
C PRO A 223 7.19 -21.01 -30.26
N MET A 224 5.89 -21.17 -30.00
CA MET A 224 5.34 -22.42 -29.45
C MET A 224 4.94 -23.37 -30.57
N LYS A 225 5.45 -24.61 -30.50
CA LYS A 225 5.07 -25.71 -31.41
C LYS A 225 4.04 -26.66 -30.79
N ILE A 226 3.65 -26.41 -29.53
CA ILE A 226 2.70 -27.25 -28.80
C ILE A 226 1.29 -26.82 -29.22
N GLN A 227 0.49 -27.78 -29.67
CA GLN A 227 -0.94 -27.57 -29.93
C GLN A 227 -1.73 -28.16 -28.77
N ILE A 228 -2.34 -27.29 -27.97
CA ILE A 228 -3.31 -27.68 -26.95
C ILE A 228 -4.69 -27.49 -27.59
N MET A 229 -5.55 -28.49 -27.47
CA MET A 229 -6.92 -28.41 -28.00
C MET A 229 -7.65 -27.25 -27.34
N GLU A 230 -8.31 -26.42 -28.15
CA GLU A 230 -9.09 -25.30 -27.64
C GLU A 230 -10.18 -25.79 -26.69
N SER A 231 -10.34 -25.09 -25.57
CA SER A 231 -11.38 -25.37 -24.60
C SER A 231 -12.20 -24.12 -24.36
N GLU A 232 -13.46 -24.17 -24.74
CA GLU A 232 -14.43 -23.10 -24.46
C GLU A 232 -14.68 -22.95 -22.95
N VAL A 233 -14.50 -24.03 -22.17
CA VAL A 233 -14.79 -24.06 -20.72
C VAL A 233 -13.68 -23.39 -19.90
N PHE A 234 -12.43 -23.51 -20.33
CA PHE A 234 -11.26 -23.00 -19.61
C PHE A 234 -11.37 -21.52 -19.18
N PRO A 235 -11.69 -20.54 -20.06
CA PRO A 235 -11.77 -19.14 -19.65
C PRO A 235 -12.84 -18.91 -18.58
N TYR A 236 -14.00 -19.56 -18.69
CA TYR A 236 -15.04 -19.46 -17.67
C TYR A 236 -14.60 -20.06 -16.33
N PHE A 237 -13.89 -21.19 -16.37
CA PHE A 237 -13.33 -21.77 -15.15
C PHE A 237 -12.27 -20.87 -14.52
N ALA A 238 -11.34 -20.32 -15.30
CA ALA A 238 -10.27 -19.47 -14.80
C ALA A 238 -10.80 -18.17 -14.19
N ILE A 239 -11.85 -17.57 -14.78
CA ILE A 239 -12.44 -16.30 -14.35
C ILE A 239 -13.47 -16.50 -13.22
N PHE A 240 -14.41 -17.44 -13.38
CA PHE A 240 -15.54 -17.62 -12.46
C PHE A 240 -15.37 -18.84 -11.55
N GLY A 241 -14.82 -19.94 -12.07
CA GLY A 241 -14.60 -21.18 -11.31
C GLY A 241 -13.59 -21.01 -10.17
N MET A 242 -12.45 -20.34 -10.42
CA MET A 242 -11.40 -20.10 -9.42
C MET A 242 -11.89 -19.30 -8.18
N PRO A 243 -12.63 -18.18 -8.31
CA PRO A 243 -13.18 -17.48 -7.14
C PRO A 243 -14.21 -18.30 -6.37
N ILE A 244 -15.10 -19.02 -7.08
CA ILE A 244 -16.07 -19.91 -6.43
C ILE A 244 -15.33 -20.99 -5.63
N LEU A 245 -14.31 -21.60 -6.23
CA LEU A 245 -13.47 -22.59 -5.57
C LEU A 245 -12.75 -21.98 -4.35
N ALA A 246 -12.19 -20.78 -4.46
CA ALA A 246 -11.54 -20.10 -3.35
C ALA A 246 -12.49 -19.88 -2.16
N ILE A 247 -13.73 -19.45 -2.42
CA ILE A 247 -14.76 -19.26 -1.39
C ILE A 247 -15.12 -20.60 -0.75
N ILE A 248 -15.39 -21.63 -1.55
CA ILE A 248 -15.74 -22.97 -1.04
C ILE A 248 -14.62 -23.51 -0.15
N LEU A 249 -13.37 -23.45 -0.62
CA LEU A 249 -12.21 -23.90 0.14
C LEU A 249 -11.99 -23.10 1.42
N SER A 250 -12.24 -21.78 1.39
CA SER A 250 -12.16 -20.93 2.59
C SER A 250 -13.22 -21.31 3.63
N VAL A 251 -14.47 -21.54 3.20
CA VAL A 251 -15.56 -21.99 4.08
C VAL A 251 -15.28 -23.37 4.67
N ILE A 252 -14.79 -24.31 3.86
CA ILE A 252 -14.39 -25.65 4.33
C ILE A 252 -13.25 -25.52 5.34
N GLY A 253 -12.20 -24.77 5.00
CA GLY A 253 -11.04 -24.56 5.87
C GLY A 253 -11.42 -23.98 7.22
N ASN A 254 -12.36 -23.03 7.27
CA ASN A 254 -12.82 -22.43 8.52
C ASN A 254 -13.61 -23.40 9.43
N ARG A 255 -14.15 -24.49 8.87
CA ARG A 255 -14.88 -25.55 9.62
C ARG A 255 -13.97 -26.68 10.08
N MET A 256 -12.71 -26.69 9.68
CA MET A 256 -11.75 -27.73 10.02
C MET A 256 -10.74 -27.21 11.05
N ASP A 257 -10.06 -28.13 11.71
CA ASP A 257 -9.00 -27.83 12.67
C ASP A 257 -7.66 -28.42 12.23
N GLY A 258 -6.57 -27.92 12.83
CA GLY A 258 -5.22 -28.44 12.63
C GLY A 258 -4.71 -28.32 11.19
N PHE A 259 -4.07 -29.39 10.69
CA PHE A 259 -3.43 -29.41 9.37
C PHE A 259 -4.42 -29.15 8.22
N ALA A 260 -5.63 -29.69 8.33
CA ALA A 260 -6.62 -29.54 7.27
C ALA A 260 -7.07 -28.08 7.10
N LYS A 261 -7.26 -27.36 8.22
CA LYS A 261 -7.54 -25.91 8.20
C LYS A 261 -6.49 -25.14 7.40
N LEU A 262 -5.21 -25.39 7.71
CA LEU A 262 -4.09 -24.76 7.02
C LEU A 262 -4.13 -25.09 5.53
N PHE A 263 -4.21 -26.38 5.18
CA PHE A 263 -4.23 -26.83 3.79
C PHE A 263 -5.32 -26.14 2.95
N PHE A 264 -6.57 -26.17 3.42
CA PHE A 264 -7.69 -25.56 2.71
C PHE A 264 -7.60 -24.03 2.65
N THR A 265 -7.12 -23.37 3.71
CA THR A 265 -6.93 -21.92 3.74
C THR A 265 -5.83 -21.49 2.77
N HIS A 266 -4.73 -22.23 2.68
CA HIS A 266 -3.66 -21.97 1.70
C HIS A 266 -4.12 -22.19 0.28
N LEU A 267 -4.85 -23.27 0.01
CA LEU A 267 -5.38 -23.53 -1.31
C LEU A 267 -6.37 -22.43 -1.75
N ALA A 268 -7.24 -21.98 -0.83
CA ALA A 268 -8.12 -20.83 -1.05
C ALA A 268 -7.32 -19.55 -1.39
N GLY A 269 -6.25 -19.27 -0.62
CA GLY A 269 -5.39 -18.12 -0.86
C GLY A 269 -4.65 -18.17 -2.20
N ILE A 270 -4.20 -19.35 -2.63
CA ILE A 270 -3.58 -19.57 -3.95
C ILE A 270 -4.62 -19.33 -5.04
N CYS A 271 -5.81 -19.94 -4.94
CA CYS A 271 -6.88 -19.76 -5.93
C CYS A 271 -7.27 -18.28 -6.10
N PHE A 272 -7.43 -17.56 -4.98
CA PHE A 272 -7.73 -16.13 -4.98
C PHE A 272 -6.60 -15.30 -5.61
N SER A 273 -5.35 -15.59 -5.26
CA SER A 273 -4.19 -14.86 -5.78
C SER A 273 -3.96 -15.12 -7.27
N VAL A 274 -4.12 -16.36 -7.73
CA VAL A 274 -4.03 -16.72 -9.16
C VAL A 274 -5.12 -16.02 -9.96
N LEU A 275 -6.36 -15.98 -9.45
CA LEU A 275 -7.44 -15.21 -10.07
C LEU A 275 -7.03 -13.74 -10.22
N PHE A 276 -6.63 -13.09 -9.12
CA PHE A 276 -6.29 -11.67 -9.12
C PHE A 276 -5.18 -11.33 -10.13
N LEU A 277 -4.16 -12.19 -10.22
CA LEU A 277 -3.03 -11.99 -11.13
C LEU A 277 -3.34 -12.35 -12.59
N SER A 278 -4.18 -13.36 -12.83
CA SER A 278 -4.44 -13.87 -14.19
C SER A 278 -5.67 -13.25 -14.85
N PHE A 279 -6.66 -12.77 -14.09
CA PHE A 279 -7.92 -12.27 -14.63
C PHE A 279 -7.74 -11.11 -15.63
N PRO A 280 -7.00 -10.02 -15.31
CA PRO A 280 -6.80 -8.92 -16.25
C PRO A 280 -6.04 -9.38 -17.51
N LEU A 281 -5.08 -10.30 -17.34
CA LEU A 281 -4.27 -10.83 -18.43
C LEU A 281 -5.10 -11.70 -19.37
N ILE A 282 -5.93 -12.59 -18.84
CA ILE A 282 -6.82 -13.44 -19.64
C ILE A 282 -7.77 -12.57 -20.47
N CYS A 283 -8.42 -11.58 -19.84
CA CYS A 283 -9.32 -10.66 -20.55
C CYS A 283 -8.59 -9.94 -21.70
N LEU A 284 -7.39 -9.41 -21.43
CA LEU A 284 -6.56 -8.76 -22.43
C LEU A 284 -6.17 -9.73 -23.56
N PHE A 285 -5.76 -10.97 -23.24
CA PHE A 285 -5.31 -11.94 -24.24
C PHE A 285 -6.43 -12.37 -25.19
N TYR A 286 -7.66 -12.53 -24.68
CA TYR A 286 -8.82 -12.79 -25.55
C TYR A 286 -9.16 -11.59 -26.42
N LEU A 287 -9.08 -10.36 -25.89
CA LEU A 287 -9.32 -9.14 -26.67
C LEU A 287 -8.35 -9.02 -27.86
N ILE A 288 -7.08 -9.39 -27.66
CA ILE A 288 -6.05 -9.34 -28.72
C ILE A 288 -5.99 -10.60 -29.58
N LYS A 289 -6.92 -11.55 -29.36
CA LYS A 289 -6.99 -12.85 -30.05
C LYS A 289 -5.68 -13.62 -29.98
N LEU A 290 -5.08 -13.72 -28.80
CA LEU A 290 -3.89 -14.55 -28.58
C LEU A 290 -4.27 -16.04 -28.69
N GLU A 291 -3.35 -16.86 -29.22
CA GLU A 291 -3.54 -18.31 -29.34
C GLU A 291 -3.86 -18.95 -27.98
N PHE A 292 -4.87 -19.83 -27.93
CA PHE A 292 -5.32 -20.49 -26.71
C PHE A 292 -4.17 -21.18 -25.95
N THR A 293 -3.28 -21.89 -26.66
CA THR A 293 -2.10 -22.52 -26.07
C THR A 293 -1.26 -21.54 -25.25
N ARG A 294 -1.06 -20.30 -25.75
CA ARG A 294 -0.28 -19.27 -25.05
C ARG A 294 -1.01 -18.81 -23.79
N ILE A 295 -2.31 -18.57 -23.88
CA ILE A 295 -3.13 -18.17 -22.73
C ILE A 295 -3.05 -19.25 -21.64
N PHE A 296 -3.19 -20.52 -22.02
CA PHE A 296 -3.12 -21.64 -21.09
C PHE A 296 -1.75 -21.75 -20.42
N CYS A 297 -0.66 -21.73 -21.19
CA CYS A 297 0.71 -21.79 -20.64
C CYS A 297 1.01 -20.63 -19.69
N ILE A 298 0.55 -19.42 -20.03
CA ILE A 298 0.71 -18.23 -19.18
C ILE A 298 -0.05 -18.42 -17.86
N TRP A 299 -1.31 -18.87 -17.91
CA TRP A 299 -2.10 -19.13 -16.72
C TRP A 299 -1.47 -20.21 -15.83
N VAL A 300 -1.02 -21.33 -16.40
CA VAL A 300 -0.30 -22.39 -15.67
C VAL A 300 0.97 -21.85 -15.01
N THR A 301 1.71 -20.98 -15.69
CA THR A 301 2.91 -20.34 -15.15
C THR A 301 2.59 -19.49 -13.93
N ILE A 302 1.53 -18.67 -14.00
CA ILE A 302 1.05 -17.87 -12.86
C ILE A 302 0.64 -18.80 -11.71
N PHE A 303 -0.10 -19.87 -12.00
CA PHE A 303 -0.54 -20.84 -11.00
C PHE A 303 0.65 -21.50 -10.28
N ILE A 304 1.64 -21.99 -11.02
CA ILE A 304 2.84 -22.63 -10.46
C ILE A 304 3.64 -21.63 -9.63
N CYS A 305 3.92 -20.43 -10.17
CA CYS A 305 4.71 -19.42 -9.45
C CYS A 305 4.03 -18.99 -8.14
N THR A 306 2.71 -18.76 -8.16
CA THR A 306 1.93 -18.42 -6.96
C THR A 306 1.96 -19.57 -5.96
N THR A 307 1.77 -20.82 -6.41
CA THR A 307 1.81 -21.99 -5.54
C THR A 307 3.17 -22.12 -4.83
N ILE A 308 4.26 -22.01 -5.58
CA ILE A 308 5.62 -22.07 -5.00
C ILE A 308 5.83 -20.89 -4.03
N ALA A 309 5.37 -19.68 -4.37
CA ALA A 309 5.51 -18.50 -3.52
C ALA A 309 4.85 -18.69 -2.15
N PHE A 310 3.62 -19.21 -2.13
CA PHE A 310 2.90 -19.51 -0.90
C PHE A 310 3.54 -20.66 -0.13
N LEU A 311 3.89 -21.78 -0.77
CA LEU A 311 4.49 -22.93 -0.10
C LEU A 311 5.85 -22.61 0.53
N MET A 312 6.70 -21.85 -0.15
CA MET A 312 8.05 -21.53 0.33
C MET A 312 8.08 -20.43 1.39
N ASN A 313 7.09 -19.52 1.39
CA ASN A 313 7.07 -18.39 2.32
C ASN A 313 5.99 -18.49 3.40
N HIS A 314 5.14 -19.52 3.41
CA HIS A 314 4.06 -19.69 4.40
C HIS A 314 4.51 -19.40 5.84
N ARG A 315 5.60 -20.04 6.30
CA ARG A 315 6.09 -19.82 7.68
C ARG A 315 6.53 -18.38 7.96
N LYS A 316 7.10 -17.71 6.96
CA LYS A 316 7.56 -16.31 7.09
C LYS A 316 6.39 -15.35 7.07
N LEU A 317 5.43 -15.57 6.16
CA LEU A 317 4.23 -14.75 6.00
C LEU A 317 3.38 -14.81 7.26
N ASP A 318 3.15 -16.00 7.82
CA ASP A 318 2.39 -16.14 9.07
C ASP A 318 3.10 -15.45 10.25
N GLY A 319 4.42 -15.59 10.34
CA GLY A 319 5.23 -14.96 11.39
C GLY A 319 5.21 -13.43 11.35
N TYR A 320 4.93 -12.79 10.21
CA TYR A 320 4.81 -11.33 10.13
C TYR A 320 3.49 -10.79 10.67
N PHE A 321 2.44 -11.61 10.70
CA PHE A 321 1.08 -11.20 11.08
C PHE A 321 0.57 -11.86 12.36
N SER A 322 1.27 -12.87 12.88
CA SER A 322 1.07 -13.31 14.26
C SER A 322 1.36 -12.14 15.19
N LYS A 323 0.40 -11.79 16.05
CA LYS A 323 0.61 -10.80 17.12
C LYS A 323 1.83 -11.24 17.92
N GLU A 324 2.96 -10.55 17.75
CA GLU A 324 3.91 -10.43 18.84
C GLU A 324 3.12 -9.72 19.95
N GLU A 325 2.67 -10.49 20.94
CA GLU A 325 2.33 -9.94 22.25
C GLU A 325 3.58 -9.18 22.69
N LEU A 326 3.49 -7.85 22.62
CA LEU A 326 4.44 -6.96 23.28
C LEU A 326 4.36 -7.27 24.79
N THR A 327 5.23 -8.17 25.25
CA THR A 327 5.67 -8.24 26.64
C THR A 327 6.55 -7.06 26.96
#